data_AF-F7Q9F0-F1
#
_entry.id   AF-F7Q9F0-F1
#
_cell.length_a   1.000
_cell.length_b   1.000
_cell.length_c   1.000
_cell.angle_alpha   90.00
_cell.angle_beta   90.00
_cell.angle_gamma   90.00
#
_symmetry.space_group_name_H-M   'P 1'
#
loop_
_entity.id
_entity.type
_entity.pdbx_description
1 polymer ?
#
loop_
_entity_poly.entity_id
_entity_poly.type
_entity_poly.pdbx_seq_one_letter_code
_entity_poly.pdbx_strand_id
1 'polypeptide(L)'
;MSGTDIPESARLTAVADVFDALTMTRPYKPAWSIDDAVRTIVAESGSHFEPRLVELFMDIMPTIRQIKQECDQRENDERNTRQLELRRPSA
;
A
#
# COMPACT_ATOMS: atom_id res chain seq x y z
N MET A 1 -14.65 18.99 -6.91
CA MET A 1 -15.15 19.28 -5.56
C MET A 1 -14.04 20.03 -4.83
N SER A 2 -14.34 21.12 -4.15
CA SER A 2 -13.33 21.94 -3.47
C SER A 2 -12.82 21.21 -2.22
N GLY A 3 -11.50 21.09 -2.06
CA GLY A 3 -10.84 20.13 -1.16
C GLY A 3 -11.02 20.31 0.35
N THR A 4 -11.79 21.32 0.79
CA THR A 4 -12.03 21.60 2.22
C THR A 4 -13.36 21.07 2.76
N ASP A 5 -14.28 20.62 1.90
CA ASP A 5 -15.56 20.01 2.35
C ASP A 5 -15.46 18.49 2.57
N ILE A 6 -14.31 17.90 2.25
CA ILE A 6 -14.06 16.47 2.43
C ILE A 6 -13.52 16.24 3.85
N PRO A 7 -14.16 15.37 4.66
CA PRO A 7 -13.66 15.03 5.99
C PRO A 7 -12.18 14.64 5.97
N GLU A 8 -11.42 15.07 6.98
CA GLU A 8 -9.99 14.76 7.07
C GLU A 8 -9.70 13.25 7.03
N SER A 9 -10.54 12.44 7.68
CA SER A 9 -10.45 10.99 7.64
C SER A 9 -10.56 10.44 6.20
N ALA A 10 -11.46 10.97 5.39
CA ALA A 10 -11.61 10.54 4.00
C ALA A 10 -10.39 10.92 3.14
N ARG A 11 -9.80 12.10 3.38
CA ARG A 11 -8.57 12.54 2.69
C ARG A 11 -7.35 11.70 3.12
N LEU A 12 -7.26 11.32 4.39
CA LEU A 12 -6.21 10.43 4.90
C LEU A 12 -6.36 9.02 4.31
N THR A 13 -7.56 8.46 4.34
CA THR A 13 -7.83 7.15 3.75
C THR A 13 -7.56 7.14 2.25
N ALA A 14 -7.80 8.23 1.53
CA ALA A 14 -7.48 8.31 0.10
C ALA A 14 -5.98 8.13 -0.20
N VAL A 15 -5.09 8.74 0.61
CA VAL A 15 -3.64 8.54 0.46
C VAL A 15 -3.26 7.08 0.75
N ALA A 16 -3.81 6.51 1.83
CA ALA A 16 -3.54 5.13 2.23
C ALA A 16 -4.04 4.10 1.19
N ASP A 17 -5.25 4.30 0.67
CA ASP A 17 -5.88 3.43 -0.33
C ASP A 17 -5.10 3.41 -1.65
N VAL A 18 -4.68 4.59 -2.13
CA VAL A 18 -3.86 4.68 -3.34
C VAL A 18 -2.50 4.02 -3.14
N PHE A 19 -1.84 4.25 -2.00
CA PHE A 19 -0.56 3.59 -1.70
C PHE A 19 -0.68 2.07 -1.68
N ASP A 20 -1.71 1.54 -1.01
CA ASP A 20 -1.95 0.10 -0.93
C ASP A 20 -2.26 -0.48 -2.32
N ALA A 21 -3.15 0.16 -3.08
CA ALA A 21 -3.51 -0.26 -4.43
C ALA A 21 -2.31 -0.29 -5.40
N LEU A 22 -1.34 0.60 -5.25
CA LEU A 22 -0.11 0.61 -6.05
C LEU A 22 0.89 -0.48 -5.63
N THR A 23 0.97 -0.78 -4.33
CA THR A 23 1.99 -1.69 -3.77
C THR A 23 1.51 -3.12 -3.53
N MET A 24 0.23 -3.40 -3.78
CA MET A 24 -0.34 -4.75 -3.75
C MET A 24 -0.08 -5.52 -5.07
N THR A 25 0.29 -6.79 -4.95
CA THR A 25 0.39 -7.68 -6.11
C THR A 25 -1.00 -8.20 -6.48
N ARG A 26 -1.42 -7.98 -7.73
CA ARG A 26 -2.64 -8.57 -8.29
C ARG A 26 -2.29 -9.66 -9.32
N PRO A 27 -3.15 -10.65 -9.58
CA PRO A 27 -2.85 -11.78 -10.47
C PRO A 27 -2.38 -11.40 -11.87
N TYR A 28 -2.72 -10.19 -12.33
CA TYR A 28 -2.42 -9.69 -13.67
C TYR A 28 -1.60 -8.39 -13.68
N LYS A 29 -1.13 -7.92 -12.52
CA LYS A 29 -0.35 -6.68 -12.41
C LYS A 29 0.69 -6.80 -11.30
N PRO A 30 1.99 -6.71 -11.61
CA PRO A 30 3.01 -6.69 -10.58
C PRO A 30 2.82 -5.47 -9.67
N ALA A 31 3.07 -5.67 -8.37
CA ALA A 31 3.13 -4.57 -7.42
C ALA A 31 4.21 -3.57 -7.85
N TRP A 32 3.93 -2.28 -7.66
CA TRP A 32 4.97 -1.28 -7.79
C TRP A 32 5.94 -1.37 -6.62
N SER A 33 7.16 -0.88 -6.83
CA SER A 33 8.05 -0.63 -5.71
C SER A 33 7.44 0.43 -4.79
N ILE A 34 7.75 0.35 -3.49
CA ILE A 34 7.31 1.38 -2.54
C ILE A 34 7.81 2.77 -2.99
N ASP A 35 9.04 2.84 -3.52
CA ASP A 35 9.63 4.11 -3.96
C ASP A 35 8.88 4.70 -5.16
N ASP A 36 8.46 3.88 -6.13
CA ASP A 36 7.65 4.36 -7.25
C ASP A 36 6.26 4.83 -6.80
N ALA A 37 5.60 4.07 -5.91
CA ALA A 37 4.32 4.47 -5.35
C ALA A 37 4.41 5.80 -4.59
N VAL A 38 5.44 5.96 -3.77
CA VAL A 38 5.73 7.20 -3.04
C VAL A 38 6.00 8.36 -4.00
N ARG A 39 6.83 8.16 -5.02
CA ARG A 39 7.11 9.20 -6.02
C ARG A 39 5.84 9.68 -6.72
N THR A 40 4.92 8.77 -7.03
CA THR A 40 3.62 9.12 -7.63
C THR A 40 2.75 9.92 -6.66
N ILE A 41 2.62 9.49 -5.41
CA ILE A 41 1.83 10.22 -4.40
C ILE A 41 2.38 11.64 -4.19
N VAL A 42 3.71 11.78 -4.10
CA VAL A 42 4.37 13.10 -3.96
C VAL A 42 4.14 13.97 -5.19
N ALA A 43 4.20 13.40 -6.40
CA ALA A 43 3.95 14.14 -7.64
C ALA A 43 2.50 14.65 -7.76
N GLU A 44 1.54 14.00 -7.10
CA GLU A 44 0.14 14.41 -7.07
C GLU A 44 -0.24 15.31 -5.88
N SER A 45 0.74 15.68 -5.05
CA SER A 45 0.59 16.62 -3.94
C SER A 45 0.12 18.00 -4.42
N GLY A 46 -0.91 18.54 -3.77
CA GLY A 46 -1.55 19.81 -4.15
C GLY A 46 -2.52 19.72 -5.33
N SER A 47 -2.60 18.56 -6.00
CA SER A 47 -3.60 18.28 -7.04
C SER A 47 -4.65 17.29 -6.55
N HIS A 48 -4.28 16.02 -6.37
CA HIS A 48 -5.18 14.97 -5.88
C HIS A 48 -5.12 14.83 -4.36
N PHE A 49 -3.96 15.12 -3.76
CA PHE A 49 -3.75 14.99 -2.33
C PHE A 49 -3.48 16.34 -1.65
N GLU A 50 -3.95 16.48 -0.41
CA GLU A 50 -3.59 17.65 0.42
C GLU A 50 -2.10 17.60 0.75
N PRO A 51 -1.33 18.67 0.49
CA PRO A 51 0.12 18.69 0.74
C PRO A 51 0.52 18.30 2.17
N ARG A 52 -0.20 18.81 3.17
CA ARG A 52 0.03 18.49 4.58
C ARG A 52 -0.09 16.99 4.88
N LEU A 53 -1.04 16.31 4.25
CA LEU A 53 -1.22 14.86 4.45
C LEU A 53 -0.12 14.06 3.75
N VAL A 54 0.34 14.53 2.58
CA VAL A 54 1.48 13.91 1.89
C VAL A 54 2.76 14.07 2.71
N GLU A 55 2.99 15.25 3.32
CA GLU A 55 4.13 15.47 4.23
C GLU A 55 4.10 14.51 5.42
N LEU A 56 2.97 14.43 6.13
CA LEU A 56 2.81 13.51 7.27
C LEU A 56 2.99 12.04 6.86
N PHE A 57 2.47 11.66 5.69
CA PHE A 57 2.66 10.32 5.13
C PHE A 57 4.14 10.00 4.88
N MET A 58 4.91 10.97 4.40
CA MET A 58 6.36 10.84 4.21
C MET A 58 7.11 10.71 5.54
N ASP A 59 6.70 11.46 6.57
CA ASP A 59 7.31 11.41 7.89
C ASP A 59 7.18 10.02 8.53
N ILE A 60 6.03 9.36 8.35
CA ILE A 60 5.77 8.01 8.89
C ILE A 60 6.15 6.88 7.93
N MET A 61 6.74 7.20 6.77
CA MET A 61 7.10 6.23 5.74
C MET A 61 7.97 5.07 6.26
N PRO A 62 8.97 5.26 7.15
CA PRO A 62 9.72 4.15 7.72
C PRO A 62 8.83 3.10 8.40
N THR A 63 7.82 3.54 9.15
CA THR A 63 6.84 2.66 9.81
C THR A 63 5.96 1.94 8.79
N ILE A 64 5.48 2.67 7.76
CA ILE A 64 4.67 2.07 6.68
C ILE A 64 5.45 0.96 5.97
N ARG A 65 6.73 1.19 5.67
CA ARG A 65 7.60 0.18 5.04
C ARG A 65 7.72 -1.08 5.87
N GLN A 66 7.91 -0.94 7.18
CA GLN A 66 7.98 -2.09 8.09
C GLN A 66 6.67 -2.87 8.08
N ILE A 67 5.52 -2.20 8.22
CA ILE A 67 4.20 -2.84 8.20
C ILE A 67 3.98 -3.59 6.89
N LYS A 68 4.33 -2.97 5.75
CA LYS A 68 4.20 -3.60 4.42
C LYS A 68 5.05 -4.86 4.31
N GLN A 69 6.30 -4.82 4.78
CA GLN A 69 7.18 -5.99 4.79
C GLN A 69 6.62 -7.13 5.65
N GLU A 70 6.08 -6.82 6.83
CA GLU A 70 5.44 -7.80 7.69
C GLU A 70 4.21 -8.44 7.02
N CYS A 71 3.38 -7.64 6.35
CA CYS A 71 2.23 -8.15 5.60
C CYS A 71 2.64 -9.04 4.43
N ASP A 72 3.61 -8.61 3.63
CA ASP A 72 4.12 -9.38 2.48
C ASP A 72 4.73 -10.72 2.92
N GLN A 73 5.44 -10.72 4.06
CA GLN A 73 6.00 -11.95 4.63
C GLN A 73 4.88 -12.91 5.05
N ARG A 74 3.85 -12.41 5.74
CA ARG A 74 2.69 -13.24 6.16
C ARG A 74 1.97 -13.84 4.96
N GLU A 75 1.74 -13.07 3.90
CA GLU A 75 1.13 -13.59 2.67
C GLU A 75 1.96 -14.69 2.02
N ASN A 76 3.28 -14.52 1.98
CA ASN A 76 4.18 -15.52 1.43
C ASN A 76 4.21 -16.80 2.27
N ASP A 77 4.22 -16.68 3.60
CA ASP A 77 4.20 -17.81 4.51
C ASP A 77 2.91 -18.62 4.37
N GLU A 78 1.77 -17.94 4.23
CA GLU A 78 0.47 -18.58 3.96
C GLU A 78 0.45 -19.30 2.61
N ARG A 79 0.95 -18.66 1.55
CA ARG A 79 1.05 -19.27 0.22
C ARG A 79 1.95 -20.51 0.22
N ASN A 80 3.11 -20.43 0.88
CA ASN A 80 4.04 -21.54 1.00
C ASN A 80 3.44 -22.71 1.77
N THR A 81 2.74 -22.42 2.87
CA THR A 81 2.06 -23.44 3.69
C THR A 81 1.00 -24.19 2.87
N ARG A 82 0.13 -23.46 2.16
CA ARG A 82 -0.90 -24.06 1.29
C ARG A 82 -0.29 -24.92 0.18
N GLN A 83 0.82 -24.48 -0.41
CA GLN A 83 1.50 -25.22 -1.48
C GLN A 83 2.16 -26.52 -0.96
N LEU A 84 2.64 -26.53 0.30
CA LEU A 84 3.20 -27.71 0.94
C LEU A 84 2.11 -28.74 1.29
N GLU A 85 0.94 -28.30 1.74
CA GLU A 85 -0.20 -29.18 2.03
C GLU A 85 -0.74 -29.87 0.78
N LEU A 86 -0.82 -29.16 -0.35
CA LEU A 86 -1.22 -29.70 -1.65
C LEU A 86 -0.24 -30.73 -2.23
N ARG A 87 1.02 -30.74 -1.77
CA ARG A 87 2.07 -31.67 -2.23
C ARG A 87 2.16 -32.95 -1.41
N ARG A 88 1.39 -33.10 -0.33
CA ARG A 88 1.36 -34.36 0.43
C ARG A 88 0.57 -35.41 -0.37
N PRO A 89 1.19 -36.55 -0.76
CA PRO A 89 0.45 -37.59 -1.44
C PRO A 89 -0.62 -38.18 -0.52
N SER A 90 -1.83 -38.42 -1.05
CA SER A 90 -2.83 -39.26 -0.39
C SER A 90 -2.21 -40.63 -0.14
N ALA A 91 -1.96 -40.93 1.14
CA ALA A 91 -1.69 -42.29 1.61
C ALA A 91 -2.97 -43.13 1.57
#